data_AF-A0A241WJG6-F1
#
_entry.id   AF-A0A241WJG6-F1
#
_cell.length_a   1.000
_cell.length_b   1.000
_cell.length_c   1.000
_cell.angle_alpha   90.00
_cell.angle_beta   90.00
_cell.angle_gamma   90.00
#
_symmetry.space_group_name_H-M   'P 1'
#
loop_
_entity.id
_entity.type
_entity.pdbx_description
1 polymer ?
#
loop_
_entity_poly.entity_id
_entity_poly.type
_entity_poly.pdbx_seq_one_letter_code
_entity_poly.pdbx_strand_id
1 'polypeptide(L)'
;MNNLLTLDNMLTPKIVTVLYWLGLIGVVITAFSTLFGFGYGLFAGFFQRLIYAVLILIFGGILVRVYSELLIVIFKIHENLKKIADRQP
;
A
#
# COMPACT_ATOMS: atom_id res chain seq x y z
N MET A 1 17.18 12.41 23.78
CA MET A 1 17.33 11.41 22.71
C MET A 1 16.06 10.56 22.68
N ASN A 2 15.52 10.30 21.48
CA ASN A 2 14.37 9.43 21.18
C ASN A 2 12.95 10.03 21.23
N ASN A 3 12.77 11.32 20.92
CA ASN A 3 11.47 11.86 20.47
C ASN A 3 11.23 11.68 18.95
N LEU A 4 11.90 10.70 18.33
CA LEU A 4 11.57 10.25 16.97
C LEU A 4 10.41 9.24 16.96
N LEU A 5 9.90 8.86 18.14
CA LEU A 5 8.83 7.88 18.32
C LEU A 5 7.54 8.47 18.93
N THR A 6 7.50 9.76 19.23
CA THR A 6 6.26 10.46 19.56
C THR A 6 5.58 10.88 18.25
N LEU A 7 4.80 9.96 17.67
CA LEU A 7 3.86 10.17 16.55
C LEU A 7 2.68 11.09 16.99
N ASP A 8 3.01 12.24 17.58
CA ASP A 8 2.04 13.15 18.19
C ASP A 8 1.50 14.19 17.21
N ASN A 9 2.14 14.36 16.06
CA ASN A 9 1.79 15.40 15.10
C ASN A 9 1.57 14.82 13.71
N MET A 10 0.30 14.62 13.32
CA MET A 10 -0.21 14.61 11.93
C MET A 10 0.56 13.75 10.89
N LEU A 11 1.41 12.83 11.36
CA LEU A 11 2.33 12.04 10.54
C LEU A 11 1.62 10.84 9.91
N THR A 12 0.60 10.34 10.59
CA THR A 12 -0.19 9.17 10.21
C THR A 12 -0.75 9.24 8.80
N PRO A 13 -1.49 10.30 8.39
CA PRO A 13 -1.99 10.39 7.02
C PRO A 13 -0.87 10.52 5.98
N LYS A 14 0.22 11.26 6.26
CA LYS A 14 1.34 11.40 5.31
C LYS A 14 2.11 10.10 5.10
N ILE A 15 2.32 9.31 6.15
CA ILE A 15 3.01 8.01 6.06
C ILE A 15 2.21 7.04 5.19
N VAL A 16 0.88 7.00 5.34
CA VAL A 16 0.04 6.13 4.49
C VAL A 16 0.10 6.55 3.02
N THR A 17 0.14 7.84 2.72
CA THR A 17 0.30 8.31 1.32
C THR A 17 1.62 7.85 0.71
N VAL A 18 2.71 7.81 1.48
CA VAL A 18 4.01 7.28 1.03
C VAL A 18 3.91 5.77 0.78
N LEU A 19 3.27 5.02 1.69
CA LEU A 19 3.04 3.58 1.52
C LEU A 19 2.15 3.26 0.32
N TYR A 20 1.14 4.09 0.03
CA TYR A 20 0.30 3.95 -1.15
C TYR A 20 1.13 4.04 -2.44
N TRP A 21 1.95 5.08 -2.56
CA TRP A 21 2.82 5.25 -3.73
C TRP A 21 3.85 4.12 -3.85
N LEU A 22 4.44 3.70 -2.73
CA LEU A 22 5.39 2.58 -2.70
C LEU A 22 4.72 1.27 -3.11
N GLY A 23 3.50 1.00 -2.62
CA GLY A 23 2.70 -0.16 -3.02
C GLY A 23 2.34 -0.14 -4.50
N LEU A 24 1.96 1.02 -5.04
CA LEU A 24 1.62 1.19 -6.45
C LEU A 24 2.85 0.97 -7.34
N ILE A 25 4.01 1.52 -6.97
CA ILE A 25 5.29 1.26 -7.64
C ILE A 25 5.63 -0.23 -7.57
N GLY A 26 5.43 -0.87 -6.42
CA GLY A 26 5.61 -2.29 -6.23
C GLY A 26 4.77 -3.12 -7.21
N VAL A 27 3.47 -2.81 -7.34
CA VAL A 27 2.55 -3.47 -8.28
C VAL A 27 3.05 -3.34 -9.73
N VAL A 28 3.46 -2.15 -10.14
CA VAL A 28 4.01 -1.91 -11.48
C VAL A 28 5.29 -2.71 -11.70
N ILE A 29 6.23 -2.70 -10.75
CA ILE A 29 7.47 -3.49 -10.84
C ILE A 29 7.15 -4.98 -10.92
N THR A 30 6.22 -5.49 -10.12
CA THR A 30 5.82 -6.91 -10.20
C THR A 30 5.21 -7.25 -11.54
N ALA A 31 4.35 -6.40 -12.12
CA ALA A 31 3.76 -6.62 -13.44
C ALA A 31 4.81 -6.61 -14.56
N PHE A 32 5.76 -5.66 -14.52
CA PHE A 32 6.89 -5.64 -15.46
C PHE A 32 7.80 -6.86 -15.27
N SER A 33 8.08 -7.26 -14.04
CA SER A 33 8.89 -8.45 -13.75
C SER A 33 8.20 -9.74 -14.21
N THR A 34 6.86 -9.80 -14.25
CA THR A 34 6.14 -10.97 -14.79
C THR A 34 6.20 -11.01 -16.32
N LEU A 35 6.19 -9.83 -16.97
CA LEU A 35 6.37 -9.70 -18.42
C LEU A 35 7.79 -10.02 -18.90
N PHE A 36 8.82 -9.59 -18.17
CA PHE A 36 10.23 -9.68 -18.60
C PHE A 36 11.07 -10.70 -17.81
N GLY A 37 10.64 -11.12 -16.62
CA GLY A 37 11.44 -11.93 -15.70
C GLY A 37 11.42 -13.43 -15.99
N PHE A 38 12.59 -14.05 -15.81
CA PHE A 38 12.81 -15.50 -15.72
C PHE A 38 12.37 -15.98 -14.33
N GLY A 39 11.20 -16.57 -14.16
CA GLY A 39 10.85 -17.16 -12.86
C GLY A 39 9.47 -17.77 -12.73
N TYR A 40 8.43 -17.08 -13.20
CA TYR A 40 7.03 -17.54 -13.00
C TYR A 40 6.36 -18.16 -14.23
N GLY A 41 7.06 -18.19 -15.38
CA GLY A 41 6.44 -18.57 -16.65
C GLY A 41 7.42 -19.01 -17.72
N LEU A 42 8.55 -19.63 -17.34
CA LEU A 42 9.48 -20.23 -18.32
C LEU A 42 8.79 -21.25 -19.25
N PHE A 43 7.69 -21.85 -18.79
CA PHE A 43 6.83 -22.76 -19.55
C PHE A 43 5.53 -22.13 -20.08
N ALA A 44 5.21 -20.90 -19.70
CA ALA A 44 3.97 -20.23 -20.12
C ALA A 44 4.25 -19.35 -21.35
N GLY A 45 3.43 -19.49 -22.39
CA GLY A 45 3.55 -18.68 -23.61
C GLY A 45 3.46 -17.17 -23.31
N PHE A 46 4.07 -16.34 -24.16
CA PHE A 46 4.07 -14.88 -24.04
C PHE A 46 2.67 -14.29 -23.79
N PHE A 47 1.65 -14.84 -24.47
CA PHE A 47 0.25 -14.42 -24.33
C PHE A 47 -0.30 -14.63 -22.91
N GLN A 48 0.06 -15.74 -22.26
CA GLN A 48 -0.38 -16.05 -20.90
C GLN A 48 0.28 -15.10 -19.89
N ARG A 49 1.57 -14.78 -20.08
CA ARG A 49 2.29 -13.80 -19.25
C ARG A 49 1.69 -12.40 -19.34
N LEU A 50 1.27 -11.98 -20.54
CA LEU A 50 0.59 -10.71 -20.76
C LEU A 50 -0.72 -10.64 -19.96
N ILE A 51 -1.54 -11.68 -20.02
CA ILE A 51 -2.80 -11.76 -19.27
C ILE A 51 -2.55 -11.65 -17.76
N TYR A 52 -1.58 -12.41 -17.23
CA TYR A 52 -1.25 -12.34 -15.80
C TYR A 52 -0.75 -10.96 -15.38
N ALA A 53 0.09 -10.31 -16.17
CA ALA A 53 0.58 -8.97 -15.84
C ALA A 53 -0.56 -7.94 -15.81
N VAL A 54 -1.50 -8.01 -16.75
CA VAL A 54 -2.70 -7.15 -16.75
C VAL A 54 -3.57 -7.42 -15.52
N LEU A 55 -3.77 -8.69 -15.17
CA LEU A 55 -4.51 -9.06 -13.94
C LEU A 55 -3.82 -8.52 -12.68
N ILE A 56 -2.49 -8.61 -12.59
CA ILE A 56 -1.72 -8.08 -11.46
C ILE A 56 -1.86 -6.56 -11.37
N LEU A 57 -1.85 -5.83 -12.49
CA LEU A 57 -2.05 -4.37 -12.47
C LEU A 57 -3.44 -4.00 -11.97
N ILE A 58 -4.48 -4.70 -12.44
CA ILE A 58 -5.87 -4.41 -12.06
C ILE A 58 -6.10 -4.80 -10.60
N PHE A 59 -5.88 -6.07 -10.24
CA PHE A 59 -6.13 -6.55 -8.88
C PHE A 59 -5.16 -5.96 -7.87
N GLY A 60 -3.87 -5.87 -8.20
CA GLY A 60 -2.86 -5.25 -7.35
C GLY A 60 -3.15 -3.76 -7.11
N GLY A 61 -3.56 -3.02 -8.14
CA GLY A 61 -3.96 -1.62 -7.99
C GLY A 61 -5.19 -1.43 -7.11
N ILE A 62 -6.22 -2.29 -7.27
CA ILE A 62 -7.41 -2.28 -6.42
C ILE A 62 -7.04 -2.62 -4.97
N LEU A 63 -6.24 -3.67 -4.73
CA LEU A 63 -5.79 -4.05 -3.40
C LEU A 63 -5.00 -2.93 -2.71
N VAL A 64 -4.07 -2.28 -3.41
CA VAL A 64 -3.30 -1.15 -2.86
C VAL A 64 -4.23 -0.01 -2.46
N ARG A 65 -5.25 0.32 -3.27
CA ARG A 65 -6.26 1.34 -2.92
C ARG A 65 -7.06 0.98 -1.68
N VAL A 66 -7.68 -0.20 -1.68
CA VAL A 66 -8.53 -0.67 -0.56
C VAL A 66 -7.72 -0.73 0.73
N TYR A 67 -6.51 -1.30 0.68
CA TYR A 67 -5.63 -1.41 1.85
C TYR A 67 -5.22 -0.02 2.37
N SER A 68 -4.91 0.91 1.47
CA SER A 68 -4.53 2.27 1.82
C SER A 68 -5.69 3.07 2.44
N GLU A 69 -6.91 2.91 1.92
CA GLU A 69 -8.12 3.51 2.51
C GLU A 69 -8.39 2.97 3.92
N LEU A 70 -8.30 1.65 4.11
CA LEU A 70 -8.48 1.02 5.42
C LEU A 70 -7.42 1.50 6.43
N LEU A 71 -6.16 1.61 6.01
CA LEU A 71 -5.09 2.16 6.86
C LEU A 71 -5.41 3.60 7.30
N ILE A 72 -5.82 4.48 6.36
CA ILE A 72 -6.21 5.86 6.68
C ILE A 72 -7.36 5.88 7.68
N VAL A 73 -8.37 5.03 7.50
CA VAL A 73 -9.54 4.95 8.40
C VAL A 73 -9.12 4.54 9.81
N ILE A 74 -8.28 3.50 9.97
CA ILE A 74 -7.80 3.05 11.28
C ILE A 74 -7.01 4.15 11.98
N PHE A 75 -6.11 4.82 11.26
CA PHE A 75 -5.34 5.92 11.84
C PHE A 75 -6.21 7.12 12.20
N LYS A 76 -7.24 7.40 11.41
CA LYS A 76 -8.22 8.44 11.73
C LYS A 76 -9.05 8.08 12.96
N ILE A 77 -9.40 6.81 13.18
CA ILE A 77 -10.05 6.35 14.41
C ILE A 77 -9.12 6.55 15.61
N HIS A 78 -7.84 6.18 15.48
CA HIS A 78 -6.84 6.38 16.53
C HIS A 78 -6.69 7.86 16.94
N GLU A 79 -6.59 8.77 15.95
CA GLU A 79 -6.54 10.22 16.22
C GLU A 79 -7.81 10.73 16.91
N ASN A 80 -8.99 10.24 16.53
CA ASN A 80 -10.25 10.63 17.18
C ASN A 80 -10.34 10.08 18.61
N LEU A 81 -9.89 8.84 18.85
CA LEU A 81 -9.89 8.23 20.17
C LEU A 81 -8.95 8.98 21.12
N LYS A 82 -7.76 9.37 20.64
CA LYS A 82 -6.81 10.20 21.41
C LYS A 82 -7.43 11.54 21.81
N LYS A 83 -8.13 12.21 20.87
CA LYS A 83 -8.87 13.46 21.15
C LYS A 83 -9.97 13.33 22.19
N ILE A 84 -10.61 12.15 22.29
CA ILE A 84 -11.63 11.89 23.30
C ILE A 84 -10.97 11.64 24.67
N ALA A 85 -9.88 10.88 24.72
CA ALA A 85 -9.12 10.63 25.94
C ALA A 85 -8.58 11.93 26.55
N ASP A 86 -8.00 12.82 25.74
CA ASP A 86 -7.46 14.11 26.20
C ASP A 86 -8.56 15.13 26.61
N ARG A 87 -9.84 14.86 26.30
CA ARG A 87 -10.98 15.70 26.69
C ARG A 87 -11.68 15.25 27.97
N GLN A 88 -11.30 14.10 28.54
CA GLN A 88 -11.76 13.70 29.87
C GLN A 88 -10.84 14.34 30.93
N PRO A 89 -11.38 15.05 31.93
CA PRO A 89 -10.59 15.64 33.02
C PRO A 89 -9.94 14.58 33.92
#